data_AF-M3A8U7-F1
#
_entry.id   AF-M3A8U7-F1
#
_cell.length_a   1.000
_cell.length_b   1.000
_cell.length_c   1.000
_cell.angle_alpha   90.00
_cell.angle_beta   90.00
_cell.angle_gamma   90.00
#
_symmetry.space_group_name_H-M   'P 1'
#
loop_
_entity.id
_entity.type
_entity.pdbx_description
1 polymer ?
#
loop_
_entity_poly.entity_id
_entity_poly.type
_entity_poly.pdbx_seq_one_letter_code
_entity_poly.pdbx_strand_id
1 'polypeptide(L)' 'MCKQAVCGTCSKSTWWGCGQHVPMVMDLIPESSRCTCEPKIEREGKQYPPMGKQPGS' A
#
# COMPACT_ATOMS: atom_id res chain seq x y z
N MET A 1 -0.57 13.09 -2.82
CA MET A 1 0.40 12.37 -3.67
C MET A 1 0.50 10.96 -3.13
N CYS A 2 0.25 9.91 -3.92
CA CYS A 2 0.44 8.55 -3.40
C CYS A 2 1.90 8.16 -3.51
N LYS A 3 2.47 7.57 -2.46
CA LYS A 3 3.85 7.11 -2.43
C LYS A 3 3.94 5.75 -1.74
N GLN A 4 5.05 5.05 -1.99
CA GLN A 4 5.39 3.84 -1.24
C GLN A 4 5.70 4.23 0.21
N ALA A 5 5.21 3.42 1.14
CA ALA A 5 5.41 3.53 2.58
C ALA A 5 5.71 2.14 3.16
N VAL A 6 6.08 2.09 4.44
CA VAL A 6 6.26 0.82 5.16
C VAL A 6 5.14 0.67 6.18
N CYS A 7 4.53 -0.50 6.22
CA CYS A 7 3.50 -0.80 7.21
C CYS A 7 4.18 -0.92 8.58
N GLY A 8 3.77 -0.09 9.55
CA GLY A 8 4.31 -0.16 10.92
C GLY A 8 3.90 -1.42 11.70
N THR A 9 2.96 -2.22 11.18
CA THR A 9 2.46 -3.44 11.82
C THR A 9 3.19 -4.69 11.34
N CYS A 10 3.36 -4.84 10.02
CA CYS A 10 3.99 -6.03 9.42
C CYS A 10 5.35 -5.76 8.78
N SER A 11 5.83 -4.51 8.80
CA SER A 11 7.10 -4.07 8.19
C SER A 11 7.25 -4.35 6.70
N LYS A 12 6.15 -4.69 6.00
CA LYS A 12 6.10 -4.85 4.55
C LYS A 12 5.77 -3.55 3.85
N SER A 13 6.02 -3.49 2.54
CA SER A 13 5.73 -2.31 1.73
C SER A 13 4.23 -2.09 1.60
N THR A 14 3.79 -0.88 1.84
CA THR A 14 2.42 -0.42 1.61
C THR A 14 2.45 0.92 0.87
N TRP A 15 1.31 1.55 0.70
CA TRP A 15 1.18 2.88 0.10
C TRP A 15 0.64 3.86 1.12
N TRP A 16 0.91 5.14 0.88
CA TRP A 16 0.32 6.26 1.62
C TRP A 16 -0.16 7.31 0.64
N GLY A 17 -1.33 7.91 0.86
CA GLY A 17 -1.87 9.01 0.05
C GLY A 17 -3.38 8.93 -0.17
N CYS A 18 -3.87 9.50 -1.28
CA CYS A 18 -5.30 9.64 -1.57
C CYS A 18 -5.99 8.35 -2.07
N GLY A 19 -5.27 7.24 -2.26
CA GLY A 19 -5.88 5.97 -2.61
C GLY A 19 -6.27 5.79 -4.08
N GLN A 20 -6.18 6.83 -4.92
CA GLN A 20 -6.42 6.73 -6.37
C GLN A 20 -5.23 6.15 -7.13
N HIS A 21 -4.00 6.40 -6.68
CA HIS A 21 -2.79 5.99 -7.40
C HIS A 21 -2.13 4.75 -6.76
N VAL A 22 -2.90 3.96 -6.03
CA VAL A 22 -2.42 2.74 -5.36
C VAL A 22 -1.91 1.70 -6.35
N PRO A 23 -2.61 1.42 -7.46
CA PRO A 23 -2.12 0.51 -8.49
C PRO A 23 -0.74 0.94 -9.01
N MET A 24 -0.58 2.22 -9.35
CA MET A 24 0.69 2.76 -9.85
C MET A 24 1.87 2.58 -8.88
N VAL A 25 1.63 2.62 -7.56
CA VAL A 25 2.67 2.47 -6.53
C VAL A 25 2.90 0.99 -6.17
N MET A 26 1.82 0.22 -6.02
CA MET A 26 1.87 -1.15 -5.53
C MET A 26 2.17 -2.16 -6.65
N ASP A 27 1.73 -1.93 -7.89
CA ASP A 27 2.03 -2.84 -9.01
C ASP A 27 3.55 -2.92 -9.29
N LEU A 28 4.32 -1.89 -8.95
CA LEU A 28 5.79 -1.89 -9.01
C LEU A 28 6.45 -2.78 -7.94
N ILE A 29 5.70 -3.20 -6.92
CA ILE A 29 6.20 -4.01 -5.80
C ILE A 29 5.71 -5.44 -5.99
N PRO A 30 6.58 -6.47 -5.85
CA PRO A 30 6.12 -7.85 -5.89
C PRO A 30 5.15 -8.15 -4.74
N GLU A 31 4.13 -8.97 -4.99
CA GLU A 31 3.07 -9.29 -4.01
C GLU A 31 3.62 -9.81 -2.68
N SER A 32 4.69 -10.61 -2.71
CA SER A 32 5.36 -11.13 -1.51
C SER A 32 5.91 -10.04 -0.58
N SER A 33 6.26 -8.88 -1.15
CA SER A 33 6.78 -7.71 -0.42
C SER A 33 5.69 -6.70 -0.05
N ARG A 34 4.46 -6.86 -0.56
CA ARG A 34 3.32 -6.00 -0.21
C ARG A 34 2.75 -6.39 1.15
N CYS A 35 2.27 -5.38 1.87
CA CYS A 35 1.55 -5.55 3.12
C CYS A 35 0.33 -6.48 2.90
N THR A 36 0.10 -7.38 3.85
CA THR A 36 -1.02 -8.32 3.85
C THR A 36 -2.02 -8.05 4.97
N CYS A 37 -1.88 -6.92 5.66
CA CYS A 37 -2.82 -6.51 6.72
C CYS A 37 -4.21 -6.24 6.15
N GLU A 38 -5.21 -6.35 7.01
CA GLU A 38 -6.60 -6.00 6.72
C GLU A 38 -7.00 -4.69 7.42
N PRO A 39 -7.96 -3.92 6.87
CA PRO A 39 -8.75 -4.22 5.66
C PRO A 39 -8.00 -3.89 4.37
N LYS A 40 -8.07 -4.79 3.38
CA LYS A 40 -7.61 -4.50 2.02
C LYS A 40 -8.59 -3.57 1.33
N ILE A 41 -8.08 -2.73 0.44
CA ILE A 41 -8.92 -1.87 -0.40
C ILE A 41 -9.00 -2.45 -1.81
N GLU A 42 -10.13 -2.27 -2.47
CA GLU A 42 -10.29 -2.64 -3.88
C GLU A 42 -10.12 -1.40 -4.77
N ARG A 43 -9.26 -1.52 -5.79
CA ARG A 43 -9.05 -0.51 -6.83
C ARG A 43 -8.91 -1.20 -8.17
N GLU A 44 -9.66 -0.74 -9.16
CA GLU A 44 -9.62 -1.29 -10.52
C GLU A 44 -9.81 -2.82 -10.59
N GLY A 45 -10.64 -3.37 -9.68
CA GLY A 45 -10.88 -4.81 -9.57
C GLY A 45 -9.72 -5.62 -8.95
N LYS A 46 -8.68 -4.96 -8.43
CA LYS A 46 -7.56 -5.57 -7.70
C LYS A 46 -7.61 -5.20 -6.23
N GLN A 47 -7.22 -6.15 -5.37
CA GLN A 47 -7.10 -5.92 -3.94
C GLN A 47 -5.70 -5.43 -3.58
N TYR A 48 -5.63 -4.35 -2.82
CA TYR A 48 -4.39 -3.73 -2.35
C TYR A 48 -4.37 -3.62 -0.83
N PRO A 49 -3.17 -3.57 -0.21
CA PRO A 49 -3.05 -3.38 1.23
C PRO A 49 -3.74 -2.11 1.75
N PRO A 50 -4.03 -2.04 3.06
CA PRO A 50 -4.47 -0.80 3.70
C PRO A 50 -3.40 0.27 3.60
N MET A 51 -3.85 1.54 3.64
CA MET A 51 -2.95 2.69 3.72
C MET A 51 -2.04 2.58 4.95
N GLY A 52 -0.74 2.74 4.74
CA GLY A 52 0.25 2.79 5.81
C GLY A 52 0.28 4.13 6.55
N LYS A 53 1.17 4.22 7.53
CA LYS A 53 1.56 5.51 8.13
C LYS A 53 2.35 6.34 7.11
N GLN A 54 2.33 7.66 7.30
CA GLN A 54 3.10 8.58 6.47
C GLN A 54 4.59 8.21 6.55
N PRO A 55 5.28 8.00 5.41
CA PRO A 55 6.71 7.76 5.43
C PRO A 55 7.43 9.05 5.88
N GLY A 56 8.23 8.95 6.95
CA GLY A 56 9.04 10.07 7.46
C GLY A 56 8.42 10.93 8.56
N SER A 57 7.40 10.43 9.27
CA SER A 57 6.87 11.01 10.52
C SER A 57 7.28 10.21 11.74
#